data_AF-A0A670ILE2-F1
#
_entry.id   AF-A0A670ILE2-F1
#
_cell.length_a   1.000
_cell.length_b   1.000
_cell.length_c   1.000
_cell.angle_alpha   90.00
_cell.angle_beta   90.00
_cell.angle_gamma   90.00
#
_symmetry.space_group_name_H-M   'P 1'
#
loop_
_entity.id
_entity.type
_entity.pdbx_description
1 polymer ?
#
loop_
_entity_poly.entity_id
_entity_poly.type
_entity_poly.pdbx_seq_one_letter_code
_entity_poly.pdbx_strand_id
1 'polypeptide(L)'
;MKGKGKAKAAKGGKGKKGGPGGSGKKVDVKALKEESEADRAKAAASLWEARLEVTEVSRKEYRAAARRLAQNNEELERQQRRLERDTVDVMGYLKRQDMEKEDLIEKLKLQLIEVKQKAKEENDELVQYYTKQLEEMEEKFNKKAKEIGLIQVELKMIMDFRKKKALLEKQLEDLNEIMEITEKEHQETICMLEKKFLEEKQRLEREAEKKIYMLAERAHHEAIMQLDAAGKAVFSENVRLHEALGYHMKETEELQKAKQKLEEKNAFLLQEKETNELLVQEKIRQITQQKALIQDLQNKVKKLEEAVYHMTREFKTEVESTQQKALMQNQAGQTEIAKLQQLLEMKEREMSRVKKLARNILDQRTEVEKFFLDALEQVKQEIITSRKCYKQVAQDAYQRKMMAAYAGKDEYPKIRTFNNNEHSTNSVQMDLLEAEKWTNIQKGKLDISDLTWEQKESVLRLLFAKMNGLKQRKYGQALVPITPDTMNLAEPKNAGRHHYRSHLVKDHPFQIFRLYHHNPTKMAANQEKYIMKATFLHGLQVYQANNAAVMKFKCFLYISIYYFNYSFKATTFF
;
A
#
# COMPACT_ATOMS: atom_id res chain seq x y z
N MET A 1 -26.63 52.69 11.39
CA MET A 1 -27.68 52.64 12.43
C MET A 1 -27.29 53.52 13.61
N LYS A 2 -28.30 54.14 14.26
CA LYS A 2 -28.45 54.50 15.69
C LYS A 2 -27.40 53.87 16.66
N GLY A 3 -26.91 54.50 17.74
CA GLY A 3 -27.12 55.84 18.33
C GLY A 3 -27.14 55.82 19.89
N LYS A 4 -26.92 56.98 20.57
CA LYS A 4 -26.86 57.21 22.06
C LYS A 4 -25.58 56.65 22.73
N GLY A 5 -25.06 57.07 23.89
CA GLY A 5 -25.35 58.10 24.94
C GLY A 5 -24.35 57.85 26.11
N LYS A 6 -24.15 58.64 27.18
CA LYS A 6 -24.72 59.90 27.75
C LYS A 6 -23.64 60.53 28.71
N ALA A 7 -23.73 61.85 28.99
CA ALA A 7 -23.62 62.59 30.29
C ALA A 7 -22.90 61.97 31.53
N LYS A 8 -22.37 62.66 32.56
CA LYS A 8 -22.18 64.05 33.03
C LYS A 8 -21.51 63.93 34.43
N ALA A 9 -20.65 64.86 34.86
CA ALA A 9 -20.46 65.16 36.30
C ALA A 9 -19.92 66.60 36.51
N ALA A 10 -20.49 67.36 37.46
CA ALA A 10 -20.07 68.73 37.82
C ALA A 10 -20.62 69.14 39.21
N LYS A 11 -20.02 70.19 39.81
CA LYS A 11 -20.15 70.74 41.21
C LYS A 11 -19.22 70.06 42.22
N GLY A 12 -18.65 70.75 43.21
CA GLY A 12 -18.61 72.18 43.64
C GLY A 12 -17.71 72.30 44.89
N GLY A 13 -17.44 73.41 45.59
CA GLY A 13 -17.78 74.85 45.44
C GLY A 13 -17.70 75.58 46.81
N LYS A 14 -17.19 76.83 46.86
CA LYS A 14 -17.09 77.77 48.04
C LYS A 14 -16.20 77.31 49.22
N GLY A 15 -15.51 78.17 50.00
CA GLY A 15 -15.28 79.62 49.94
C GLY A 15 -15.64 80.37 51.25
N LYS A 16 -14.66 81.04 51.90
CA LYS A 16 -14.74 82.07 52.99
C LYS A 16 -13.32 82.25 53.62
N LYS A 17 -12.91 83.35 54.29
CA LYS A 17 -13.39 84.74 54.48
C LYS A 17 -12.23 85.53 55.15
N GLY A 18 -12.17 86.86 55.06
CA GLY A 18 -11.45 87.69 56.07
C GLY A 18 -10.69 88.91 55.55
N GLY A 19 -11.34 90.08 55.52
CA GLY A 19 -10.67 91.37 55.78
C GLY A 19 -10.73 91.69 57.29
N PRO A 20 -9.96 92.67 57.79
CA PRO A 20 -10.33 94.09 57.64
C PRO A 20 -9.14 94.96 57.16
N GLY A 21 -9.25 96.26 56.86
CA GLY A 21 -10.38 97.18 56.98
C GLY A 21 -10.04 98.37 57.89
N GLY A 22 -9.85 99.56 57.30
CA GLY A 22 -9.54 100.82 57.99
C GLY A 22 -8.13 101.36 57.68
N SER A 23 -7.88 102.67 57.68
CA SER A 23 -8.79 103.83 57.70
C SER A 23 -8.06 105.05 57.15
N GLY A 24 -8.75 105.95 56.45
CA GLY A 24 -8.13 107.17 55.92
C GLY A 24 -7.89 108.21 57.01
N LYS A 25 -6.78 108.94 56.93
CA LYS A 25 -6.55 110.16 57.72
C LYS A 25 -5.79 111.22 56.91
N LYS A 26 -6.51 112.24 56.45
CA LYS A 26 -5.94 113.53 56.01
C LYS A 26 -5.41 114.26 57.26
N VAL A 27 -4.13 114.63 57.30
CA VAL A 27 -3.59 115.82 58.00
C VAL A 27 -2.34 116.32 57.25
N ASP A 28 -2.14 117.62 57.34
CA ASP A 28 -1.26 118.56 56.65
C ASP A 28 0.18 118.23 56.21
N VAL A 29 0.49 118.86 55.07
CA VAL A 29 1.73 119.50 54.66
C VAL A 29 2.74 119.83 55.77
N LYS A 30 3.93 119.22 55.73
CA LYS A 30 5.23 119.93 55.81
C LYS A 30 6.43 119.04 55.49
N ALA A 31 7.55 119.71 55.18
CA ALA A 31 8.90 119.18 54.97
C ALA A 31 9.12 118.30 53.72
N LEU A 32 9.27 118.98 52.58
CA LEU A 32 10.24 118.56 51.57
C LEU A 32 11.63 118.49 52.24
N LYS A 33 12.11 117.27 52.50
CA LYS A 33 13.56 117.02 52.45
C LYS A 33 13.87 116.72 51.00
N GLU A 34 14.70 117.53 50.38
CA GLU A 34 15.28 117.22 49.09
C GLU A 34 16.20 116.00 49.27
N GLU A 35 15.70 114.80 48.96
CA GLU A 35 16.59 113.77 48.43
C GLU A 35 17.23 114.37 47.18
N SER A 36 18.54 114.60 47.27
CA SER A 36 19.36 115.00 46.12
C SER A 36 18.99 114.14 44.93
N GLU A 37 18.89 114.74 43.74
CA GLU A 37 18.54 114.02 42.52
C GLU A 37 19.48 112.84 42.27
N ALA A 38 20.73 112.94 42.75
CA ALA A 38 21.71 111.87 42.77
C ALA A 38 21.27 110.63 43.58
N ASP A 39 20.60 110.78 44.71
CA ASP A 39 20.20 109.63 45.56
C ASP A 39 18.91 108.99 45.05
N ARG A 40 17.97 109.78 44.51
CA ARG A 40 16.83 109.26 43.72
C ARG A 40 17.31 108.53 42.46
N ALA A 41 18.33 109.04 41.78
CA ALA A 41 18.96 108.37 40.64
C ALA A 41 19.67 107.06 41.03
N LYS A 42 20.39 107.02 42.16
CA LYS A 42 20.99 105.77 42.70
C LYS A 42 19.93 104.73 43.07
N ALA A 43 18.85 105.14 43.74
CA ALA A 43 17.75 104.25 44.10
C ALA A 43 17.05 103.69 42.84
N ALA A 44 16.85 104.53 41.82
CA ALA A 44 16.34 104.09 40.52
C ALA A 44 17.33 103.15 39.80
N ALA A 45 18.63 103.44 39.80
CA ALA A 45 19.66 102.58 39.20
C ALA A 45 19.68 101.20 39.88
N SER A 46 19.70 101.14 41.22
CA SER A 46 19.66 99.88 41.99
C SER A 46 18.36 99.09 41.74
N LEU A 47 17.22 99.77 41.58
CA LEU A 47 15.96 99.13 41.17
C LEU A 47 16.04 98.52 39.76
N TRP A 48 16.67 99.22 38.80
CA TRP A 48 16.89 98.70 37.45
C TRP A 48 17.91 97.57 37.42
N GLU A 49 18.96 97.60 38.24
CA GLU A 49 19.94 96.52 38.41
C GLU A 49 19.27 95.26 38.99
N ALA A 50 18.52 95.38 40.09
CA ALA A 50 17.78 94.26 40.67
C ALA A 50 16.73 93.68 39.68
N ARG A 51 16.05 94.54 38.91
CA ARG A 51 15.14 94.12 37.85
C ARG A 51 15.88 93.39 36.73
N LEU A 52 17.04 93.89 36.31
CA LEU A 52 17.90 93.26 35.32
C LEU A 52 18.34 91.88 35.81
N GLU A 53 18.83 91.76 37.05
CA GLU A 53 19.25 90.50 37.66
C GLU A 53 18.12 89.47 37.68
N VAL A 54 16.90 89.85 38.09
CA VAL A 54 15.72 88.96 38.05
C VAL A 54 15.39 88.52 36.61
N THR A 55 15.49 89.43 35.62
CA THR A 55 15.33 89.04 34.20
C THR A 55 16.49 88.17 33.68
N GLU A 56 17.70 88.32 34.20
CA GLU A 56 18.83 87.49 33.87
C GLU A 56 18.72 86.08 34.46
N VAL A 57 18.30 85.96 35.72
CA VAL A 57 18.06 84.68 36.41
C VAL A 57 16.97 83.91 35.68
N SER A 58 15.81 84.52 35.45
CA SER A 58 14.74 83.89 34.66
C SER A 58 15.19 83.52 33.24
N ARG A 59 15.98 84.37 32.55
CA ARG A 59 16.60 84.01 31.25
C ARG A 59 17.55 82.81 31.35
N LYS A 60 18.36 82.71 32.41
CA LYS A 60 19.24 81.56 32.69
C LYS A 60 18.41 80.30 32.95
N GLU A 61 17.32 80.40 33.71
CA GLU A 61 16.37 79.31 33.98
C GLU A 61 15.64 78.83 32.73
N TYR A 62 15.09 79.73 31.90
CA TYR A 62 14.48 79.37 30.62
C TYR A 62 15.47 78.68 29.68
N ARG A 63 16.73 79.14 29.61
CA ARG A 63 17.80 78.45 28.87
C ARG A 63 18.16 77.09 29.47
N ALA A 64 18.06 76.90 30.78
CA ALA A 64 18.26 75.62 31.43
C ALA A 64 17.06 74.67 31.24
N ALA A 65 15.83 75.19 31.19
CA ALA A 65 14.61 74.44 30.87
C ALA A 65 14.60 74.00 29.40
N ALA A 66 14.90 74.90 28.45
CA ALA A 66 15.02 74.59 27.04
C ALA A 66 16.08 73.51 26.76
N ARG A 67 17.26 73.59 27.41
CA ARG A 67 18.30 72.55 27.31
C ARG A 67 17.85 71.20 27.86
N ARG A 68 17.15 71.17 29.01
CA ARG A 68 16.57 69.93 29.56
C ARG A 68 15.49 69.34 28.63
N LEU A 69 14.63 70.17 28.06
CA LEU A 69 13.62 69.73 27.09
C LEU A 69 14.26 69.17 25.81
N ALA A 70 15.31 69.81 25.29
CA ALA A 70 16.05 69.31 24.13
C ALA A 70 16.70 67.93 24.42
N GLN A 71 17.34 67.78 25.59
CA GLN A 71 17.92 66.50 26.03
C GLN A 71 16.87 65.41 26.20
N ASN A 72 15.71 65.74 26.80
CA ASN A 72 14.60 64.80 26.96
C ASN A 72 14.00 64.38 25.62
N ASN A 73 13.80 65.32 24.68
CA ASN A 73 13.33 65.01 23.33
C ASN A 73 14.32 64.10 22.58
N GLU A 74 15.62 64.40 22.65
CA GLU A 74 16.64 63.56 22.02
C GLU A 74 16.66 62.14 22.61
N GLU A 75 16.51 62.00 23.93
CA GLU A 75 16.43 60.67 24.57
C GLU A 75 15.11 59.94 24.24
N LEU A 76 13.99 60.65 24.14
CA LEU A 76 12.72 60.09 23.67
C LEU A 76 12.82 59.60 22.22
N GLU A 77 13.46 60.37 21.33
CA GLU A 77 13.73 59.93 19.96
C GLU A 77 14.65 58.70 19.92
N ARG A 78 15.69 58.66 20.76
CA ARG A 78 16.54 57.46 20.88
C ARG A 78 15.76 56.25 21.41
N GLN A 79 14.85 56.45 22.36
CA GLN A 79 13.95 55.40 22.86
C GLN A 79 12.99 54.91 21.77
N GLN A 80 12.32 55.82 21.06
CA GLN A 80 11.45 55.50 19.94
C GLN A 80 12.20 54.68 18.87
N ARG A 81 13.36 55.15 18.41
CA ARG A 81 14.17 54.42 17.41
C ARG A 81 14.69 53.07 17.90
N ARG A 82 14.85 52.86 19.23
CA ARG A 82 15.15 51.53 19.81
C ARG A 82 13.90 50.63 19.73
N LEU A 83 12.77 51.10 20.25
CA LEU A 83 11.50 50.35 20.23
C LEU A 83 11.02 50.02 18.81
N GLU A 84 11.23 50.91 17.83
CA GLU A 84 10.93 50.65 16.41
C GLU A 84 11.77 49.51 15.86
N ARG A 85 13.08 49.46 16.15
CA ARG A 85 13.95 48.34 15.76
C ARG A 85 13.53 47.05 16.45
N ASP A 86 13.35 47.08 17.76
CA ASP A 86 12.96 45.90 18.54
C ASP A 86 11.61 45.35 18.06
N THR A 87 10.66 46.23 17.70
CA THR A 87 9.36 45.84 17.14
C THR A 87 9.51 45.25 15.73
N VAL A 88 10.36 45.81 14.87
CA VAL A 88 10.67 45.25 13.54
C VAL A 88 11.33 43.88 13.65
N ASP A 89 12.26 43.68 14.59
CA ASP A 89 12.93 42.40 14.81
C ASP A 89 11.95 41.34 15.34
N VAL A 90 11.08 41.68 16.29
CA VAL A 90 10.01 40.80 16.79
C VAL A 90 9.00 40.46 15.67
N MET A 91 8.53 41.45 14.90
CA MET A 91 7.65 41.20 13.75
C MET A 91 8.34 40.34 12.68
N GLY A 92 9.64 40.54 12.44
CA GLY A 92 10.44 39.76 11.49
C GLY A 92 10.71 38.34 11.96
N TYR A 93 10.77 38.09 13.26
CA TYR A 93 10.79 36.72 13.82
C TYR A 93 9.43 36.04 13.67
N LEU A 94 8.34 36.70 14.10
CA LEU A 94 6.99 36.14 14.02
C LEU A 94 6.59 35.81 12.57
N LYS A 95 6.85 36.72 11.61
CA LYS A 95 6.60 36.46 10.18
C LYS A 95 7.34 35.23 9.64
N ARG A 96 8.61 35.03 10.02
CA ARG A 96 9.36 33.83 9.62
C ARG A 96 8.75 32.57 10.22
N GLN A 97 8.42 32.61 11.51
CA GLN A 97 7.78 31.49 12.20
C GLN A 97 6.40 31.16 11.62
N ASP A 98 5.64 32.15 11.18
CA ASP A 98 4.34 31.94 10.55
C ASP A 98 4.48 31.38 9.13
N MET A 99 5.44 31.86 8.32
CA MET A 99 5.79 31.23 7.04
C MET A 99 6.23 29.77 7.20
N GLU A 100 7.08 29.46 8.18
CA GLU A 100 7.52 28.08 8.49
C GLU A 100 6.33 27.17 8.88
N LYS A 101 5.33 27.70 9.60
CA LYS A 101 4.09 26.98 9.91
C LYS A 101 3.20 26.82 8.68
N GLU A 102 3.07 27.83 7.82
CA GLU A 102 2.29 27.78 6.58
C GLU A 102 2.86 26.72 5.62
N ASP A 103 4.18 26.72 5.41
CA ASP A 103 4.92 25.68 4.68
C ASP A 103 4.65 24.27 5.23
N LEU A 104 4.64 24.12 6.55
CA LEU A 104 4.38 22.84 7.21
C LEU A 104 2.91 22.42 7.05
N ILE A 105 1.97 23.36 7.17
CA ILE A 105 0.54 23.14 6.95
C ILE A 105 0.29 22.72 5.50
N GLU A 106 0.97 23.32 4.51
CA GLU A 106 0.86 22.93 3.11
C GLU A 106 1.41 21.52 2.86
N LYS A 107 2.61 21.21 3.39
CA LYS A 107 3.19 19.84 3.33
C LYS A 107 2.26 18.80 3.95
N LEU A 108 1.67 19.08 5.12
CA LEU A 108 0.71 18.20 5.78
C LEU A 108 -0.61 18.06 5.01
N LYS A 109 -1.09 19.13 4.35
CA LYS A 109 -2.27 19.06 3.46
C LYS A 109 -1.99 18.17 2.24
N LEU A 110 -0.82 18.30 1.61
CA LEU A 110 -0.42 17.47 0.48
C LEU A 110 -0.31 15.99 0.89
N GLN A 111 0.36 15.69 2.01
CA GLN A 111 0.42 14.33 2.55
C GLN A 111 -0.98 13.76 2.89
N LEU A 112 -1.88 14.58 3.45
CA LEU A 112 -3.25 14.16 3.73
C LEU A 112 -4.05 13.84 2.45
N ILE A 113 -3.82 14.59 1.36
CA ILE A 113 -4.43 14.33 0.05
C ILE A 113 -3.86 13.04 -0.54
N GLU A 114 -2.54 12.86 -0.53
CA GLU A 114 -1.86 11.67 -1.04
C GLU A 114 -2.32 10.39 -0.32
N VAL A 115 -2.37 10.40 1.02
CA VAL A 115 -2.84 9.27 1.83
C VAL A 115 -4.32 8.97 1.56
N LYS A 116 -5.17 10.00 1.43
CA LYS A 116 -6.58 9.80 1.07
C LYS A 116 -6.76 9.22 -0.33
N GLN A 117 -5.93 9.64 -1.28
CA GLN A 117 -5.98 9.13 -2.65
C GLN A 117 -5.55 7.66 -2.70
N LYS A 118 -4.43 7.30 -2.05
CA LYS A 118 -3.98 5.90 -1.92
C LYS A 118 -5.00 5.01 -1.22
N ALA A 119 -5.55 5.45 -0.09
CA ALA A 119 -6.58 4.70 0.62
C ALA A 119 -7.87 4.53 -0.21
N LYS A 120 -8.17 5.47 -1.11
CA LYS A 120 -9.27 5.33 -2.08
C LYS A 120 -8.92 4.33 -3.18
N GLU A 121 -7.73 4.41 -3.76
CA GLU A 121 -7.25 3.48 -4.78
C GLU A 121 -7.22 2.03 -4.27
N GLU A 122 -6.63 1.80 -3.10
CA GLU A 122 -6.63 0.49 -2.41
C GLU A 122 -8.06 -0.03 -2.14
N ASN A 123 -8.98 0.85 -1.74
CA ASN A 123 -10.38 0.48 -1.51
C ASN A 123 -11.12 0.19 -2.84
N ASP A 124 -10.90 0.96 -3.90
CA ASP A 124 -11.49 0.75 -5.21
C ASP A 124 -10.96 -0.55 -5.86
N GLU A 125 -9.67 -0.88 -5.67
CA GLU A 125 -9.09 -2.18 -6.05
C GLU A 125 -9.70 -3.35 -5.27
N LEU A 126 -9.83 -3.21 -3.95
CA LEU A 126 -10.41 -4.23 -3.07
C LEU A 126 -11.89 -4.49 -3.39
N VAL A 127 -12.65 -3.43 -3.66
CA VAL A 127 -14.04 -3.51 -4.14
C VAL A 127 -14.09 -4.24 -5.47
N GLN A 128 -13.26 -3.87 -6.47
CA GLN A 128 -13.21 -4.57 -7.76
C GLN A 128 -12.86 -6.06 -7.60
N TYR A 129 -11.92 -6.40 -6.72
CA TYR A 129 -11.55 -7.79 -6.44
C TYR A 129 -12.74 -8.60 -5.90
N TYR A 130 -13.44 -8.08 -4.89
CA TYR A 130 -14.59 -8.77 -4.31
C TYR A 130 -15.81 -8.78 -5.25
N THR A 131 -16.03 -7.75 -6.06
CA THR A 131 -17.07 -7.73 -7.09
C THR A 131 -16.84 -8.85 -8.11
N LYS A 132 -15.61 -9.00 -8.64
CA LYS A 132 -15.28 -10.11 -9.56
C LYS A 132 -15.48 -11.49 -8.92
N GLN A 133 -15.09 -11.66 -7.66
CA GLN A 133 -15.31 -12.91 -6.93
C GLN A 133 -16.81 -13.21 -6.70
N LEU A 134 -17.64 -12.18 -6.46
CA LEU A 134 -19.10 -12.33 -6.37
C LEU A 134 -19.69 -12.72 -7.73
N GLU A 135 -19.33 -12.02 -8.80
CA GLU A 135 -19.78 -12.31 -10.17
C GLU A 135 -19.42 -13.75 -10.60
N GLU A 136 -18.19 -14.20 -10.34
CA GLU A 136 -17.76 -15.57 -10.60
C GLU A 136 -18.58 -16.61 -9.82
N MET A 137 -18.86 -16.34 -8.54
CA MET A 137 -19.62 -17.25 -7.68
C MET A 137 -21.10 -17.27 -8.04
N GLU A 138 -21.66 -16.13 -8.43
CA GLU A 138 -23.01 -15.99 -8.95
C GLU A 138 -23.17 -16.69 -10.31
N GLU A 139 -22.17 -16.59 -11.21
CA GLU A 139 -22.19 -17.31 -12.48
C GLU A 139 -22.11 -18.83 -12.27
N LYS A 140 -21.25 -19.30 -11.35
CA LYS A 140 -21.18 -20.72 -10.94
C LYS A 140 -22.51 -21.19 -10.32
N PHE A 141 -23.14 -20.38 -9.48
CA PHE A 141 -24.46 -20.66 -8.90
C PHE A 141 -25.54 -20.74 -10.00
N ASN A 142 -25.58 -19.77 -10.91
CA ASN A 142 -26.54 -19.73 -12.02
C ASN A 142 -26.37 -20.91 -13.00
N LYS A 143 -25.13 -21.37 -13.24
CA LYS A 143 -24.85 -22.62 -13.98
C LYS A 143 -25.45 -23.83 -13.26
N LYS A 144 -25.21 -23.96 -11.95
CA LYS A 144 -25.77 -25.07 -11.14
C LYS A 144 -27.30 -25.01 -11.01
N ALA A 145 -27.90 -23.83 -10.91
CA ALA A 145 -29.35 -23.66 -10.90
C ALA A 145 -29.98 -24.13 -12.23
N LYS A 146 -29.34 -23.83 -13.38
CA LYS A 146 -29.77 -24.34 -14.69
C LYS A 146 -29.64 -25.87 -14.80
N GLU A 147 -28.52 -26.44 -14.36
CA GLU A 147 -28.34 -27.90 -14.31
C GLU A 147 -29.43 -28.59 -13.45
N ILE A 148 -29.70 -28.05 -12.26
CA ILE A 148 -30.77 -28.56 -11.37
C ILE A 148 -32.14 -28.45 -12.04
N GLY A 149 -32.43 -27.35 -12.73
CA GLY A 149 -33.66 -27.17 -13.50
C GLY A 149 -33.84 -28.23 -14.59
N LEU A 150 -32.79 -28.52 -15.37
CA LEU A 150 -32.82 -29.59 -16.38
C LEU A 150 -33.08 -30.96 -15.75
N ILE A 151 -32.36 -31.31 -14.67
CA ILE A 151 -32.55 -32.57 -13.93
C ILE A 151 -33.98 -32.69 -13.37
N GLN A 152 -34.59 -31.59 -12.92
CA GLN A 152 -36.00 -31.59 -12.47
C GLN A 152 -36.97 -31.86 -13.63
N VAL A 153 -36.73 -31.30 -14.83
CA VAL A 153 -37.54 -31.59 -16.02
C VAL A 153 -37.36 -33.06 -16.45
N GLU A 154 -36.13 -33.57 -16.49
CA GLU A 154 -35.85 -34.98 -16.78
C GLU A 154 -36.51 -35.93 -15.78
N LEU A 155 -36.42 -35.64 -14.49
CA LEU A 155 -37.07 -36.41 -13.43
C LEU A 155 -38.59 -36.47 -13.63
N LYS A 156 -39.21 -35.34 -14.00
CA LYS A 156 -40.65 -35.28 -14.30
C LYS A 156 -41.00 -36.14 -15.53
N MET A 157 -40.22 -36.05 -16.60
CA MET A 157 -40.40 -36.91 -17.79
C MET A 157 -40.24 -38.40 -17.46
N ILE A 158 -39.27 -38.77 -16.61
CA ILE A 158 -39.07 -40.15 -16.14
C ILE A 158 -40.25 -40.61 -15.28
N MET A 159 -40.80 -39.76 -14.40
CA MET A 159 -41.99 -40.07 -13.61
C MET A 159 -43.21 -40.32 -14.51
N ASP A 160 -43.45 -39.48 -15.51
CA ASP A 160 -44.58 -39.64 -16.42
C ASP A 160 -44.38 -40.83 -17.37
N PHE A 161 -43.15 -41.13 -17.78
CA PHE A 161 -42.80 -42.37 -18.48
C PHE A 161 -43.09 -43.60 -17.62
N ARG A 162 -42.68 -43.61 -16.34
CA ARG A 162 -42.97 -44.72 -15.40
C ARG A 162 -44.47 -44.95 -15.22
N LYS A 163 -45.27 -43.90 -15.10
CA LYS A 163 -46.74 -44.02 -15.03
C LYS A 163 -47.32 -44.65 -16.31
N LYS A 164 -46.92 -44.16 -17.48
CA LYS A 164 -47.36 -44.69 -18.79
C LYS A 164 -46.93 -46.14 -18.97
N LYS A 165 -45.68 -46.46 -18.58
CA LYS A 165 -45.14 -47.82 -18.64
C LYS A 165 -45.97 -48.77 -17.78
N ALA A 166 -46.23 -48.43 -16.51
CA ALA A 166 -47.04 -49.26 -15.61
C ALA A 166 -48.48 -49.47 -16.12
N LEU A 167 -49.08 -48.45 -16.78
CA LEU A 167 -50.38 -48.59 -17.42
C LEU A 167 -50.35 -49.55 -18.61
N LEU A 168 -49.33 -49.46 -19.47
CA LEU A 168 -49.16 -50.35 -20.62
C LEU A 168 -48.81 -51.79 -20.22
N GLU A 169 -47.98 -51.97 -19.19
CA GLU A 169 -47.69 -53.29 -18.61
C GLU A 169 -48.96 -53.94 -18.08
N LYS A 170 -49.81 -53.20 -17.35
CA LYS A 170 -51.12 -53.71 -16.94
C LYS A 170 -52.01 -54.07 -18.13
N GLN A 171 -52.10 -53.20 -19.15
CA GLN A 171 -52.93 -53.49 -20.33
C GLN A 171 -52.46 -54.73 -21.11
N LEU A 172 -51.16 -55.03 -21.10
CA LEU A 172 -50.61 -56.27 -21.68
C LEU A 172 -50.94 -57.50 -20.82
N GLU A 173 -50.92 -57.36 -19.49
CA GLU A 173 -51.32 -58.42 -18.56
C GLU A 173 -52.82 -58.73 -18.69
N ASP A 174 -53.67 -57.70 -18.67
CA ASP A 174 -55.12 -57.79 -18.92
C ASP A 174 -55.42 -58.46 -20.29
N LEU A 175 -54.66 -58.13 -21.35
CA LEU A 175 -54.81 -58.73 -22.68
C LEU A 175 -54.33 -60.19 -22.76
N ASN A 176 -53.23 -60.52 -22.08
CA ASN A 176 -52.72 -61.89 -22.03
C ASN A 176 -53.68 -62.80 -21.27
N GLU A 177 -54.28 -62.33 -20.17
CA GLU A 177 -55.30 -63.07 -19.42
C GLU A 177 -56.54 -63.35 -20.30
N ILE A 178 -57.03 -62.33 -21.04
CA ILE A 178 -58.11 -62.51 -22.01
C ILE A 178 -57.72 -63.52 -23.11
N MET A 179 -56.50 -63.44 -23.63
CA MET A 179 -56.01 -64.36 -24.66
C MET A 179 -55.98 -65.80 -24.14
N GLU A 180 -55.38 -66.05 -22.97
CA GLU A 180 -55.31 -67.38 -22.34
C GLU A 180 -56.71 -67.97 -22.06
N ILE A 181 -57.66 -67.14 -21.61
CA ILE A 181 -59.07 -67.55 -21.45
C ILE A 181 -59.66 -67.97 -22.80
N THR A 182 -59.51 -67.16 -23.86
CA THR A 182 -60.07 -67.51 -25.18
C THR A 182 -59.38 -68.69 -25.84
N GLU A 183 -58.06 -68.87 -25.67
CA GLU A 183 -57.34 -70.06 -26.14
C GLU A 183 -57.85 -71.32 -25.45
N LYS A 184 -58.10 -71.26 -24.14
CA LYS A 184 -58.69 -72.35 -23.37
C LYS A 184 -60.12 -72.67 -23.82
N GLU A 185 -60.98 -71.66 -24.00
CA GLU A 185 -62.35 -71.84 -24.52
C GLU A 185 -62.36 -72.45 -25.94
N HIS A 186 -61.44 -72.02 -26.81
CA HIS A 186 -61.26 -72.62 -28.13
C HIS A 186 -60.76 -74.07 -28.03
N GLN A 187 -59.80 -74.36 -27.16
CA GLN A 187 -59.26 -75.72 -26.96
C GLN A 187 -60.35 -76.68 -26.43
N GLU A 188 -61.14 -76.25 -25.45
CA GLU A 188 -62.29 -77.00 -24.95
C GLU A 188 -63.34 -77.24 -26.06
N THR A 189 -63.58 -76.24 -26.90
CA THR A 189 -64.47 -76.36 -28.07
C THR A 189 -63.93 -77.36 -29.11
N ILE A 190 -62.62 -77.33 -29.40
CA ILE A 190 -61.97 -78.28 -30.32
C ILE A 190 -62.08 -79.70 -29.77
N CYS A 191 -61.74 -79.95 -28.51
CA CYS A 191 -61.85 -81.28 -27.91
C CYS A 191 -63.30 -81.81 -27.91
N MET A 192 -64.31 -80.95 -27.74
CA MET A 192 -65.71 -81.32 -27.91
C MET A 192 -66.08 -81.71 -29.35
N LEU A 193 -65.53 -81.02 -30.35
CA LEU A 193 -65.76 -81.31 -31.76
C LEU A 193 -65.02 -82.58 -32.21
N GLU A 194 -63.77 -82.76 -31.81
CA GLU A 194 -62.97 -83.96 -32.06
C GLU A 194 -63.66 -85.21 -31.50
N LYS A 195 -64.18 -85.16 -30.27
CA LYS A 195 -64.95 -86.26 -29.68
C LYS A 195 -66.16 -86.64 -30.53
N LYS A 196 -66.97 -85.65 -30.93
CA LYS A 196 -68.14 -85.87 -31.81
C LYS A 196 -67.74 -86.43 -33.18
N PHE A 197 -66.63 -85.95 -33.73
CA PHE A 197 -66.12 -86.42 -35.02
C PHE A 197 -65.62 -87.87 -34.97
N LEU A 198 -64.96 -88.27 -33.87
CA LEU A 198 -64.54 -89.66 -33.66
C LEU A 198 -65.74 -90.61 -33.52
N GLU A 199 -66.76 -90.22 -32.74
CA GLU A 199 -68.00 -90.97 -32.58
C GLU A 199 -68.72 -91.18 -33.93
N GLU A 200 -68.79 -90.13 -34.76
CA GLU A 200 -69.41 -90.17 -36.09
C GLU A 200 -68.57 -90.93 -37.13
N LYS A 201 -67.25 -90.74 -37.16
CA LYS A 201 -66.33 -91.49 -38.03
C LYS A 201 -66.46 -93.00 -37.78
N GLN A 202 -66.47 -93.41 -36.51
CA GLN A 202 -66.63 -94.82 -36.14
C GLN A 202 -68.00 -95.37 -36.52
N ARG A 203 -69.04 -94.53 -36.68
CA ARG A 203 -70.34 -94.93 -37.25
C ARG A 203 -70.23 -95.22 -38.74
N LEU A 204 -69.62 -94.31 -39.50
CA LEU A 204 -69.50 -94.42 -40.96
C LEU A 204 -68.59 -95.57 -41.41
N GLU A 205 -67.49 -95.85 -40.70
CA GLU A 205 -66.61 -96.99 -41.01
C GLU A 205 -67.37 -98.33 -40.97
N ARG A 206 -68.20 -98.55 -39.94
CA ARG A 206 -69.07 -99.73 -39.80
C ARG A 206 -70.15 -99.86 -40.89
N GLU A 207 -70.51 -98.76 -41.56
CA GLU A 207 -71.42 -98.77 -42.71
C GLU A 207 -70.69 -99.03 -44.03
N ALA A 208 -69.44 -98.54 -44.16
CA ALA A 208 -68.62 -98.73 -45.35
C ALA A 208 -68.12 -100.18 -45.49
N GLU A 209 -67.66 -100.82 -44.42
CA GLU A 209 -67.23 -102.23 -44.41
C GLU A 209 -68.32 -103.16 -44.95
N LYS A 210 -69.58 -102.94 -44.54
CA LYS A 210 -70.74 -103.69 -45.04
C LYS A 210 -70.97 -103.53 -46.54
N LYS A 211 -70.67 -102.35 -47.11
CA LYS A 211 -70.83 -102.09 -48.55
C LYS A 211 -69.71 -102.68 -49.40
N ILE A 212 -68.47 -102.67 -48.91
CA ILE A 212 -67.31 -103.23 -49.61
C ILE A 212 -67.49 -104.74 -49.85
N TYR A 213 -67.99 -105.46 -48.83
CA TYR A 213 -68.30 -106.89 -48.94
C TYR A 213 -69.25 -107.22 -50.12
N MET A 214 -70.26 -106.38 -50.38
CA MET A 214 -71.23 -106.60 -51.47
C MET A 214 -70.70 -106.26 -52.88
N LEU A 215 -69.59 -105.51 -53.00
CA LEU A 215 -69.08 -105.06 -54.30
C LEU A 215 -68.05 -106.02 -54.90
N ALA A 216 -67.32 -106.77 -54.06
CA ALA A 216 -66.29 -107.71 -54.50
C ALA A 216 -66.84 -108.85 -55.39
N GLU A 217 -68.04 -109.37 -55.10
CA GLU A 217 -68.68 -110.41 -55.91
C GLU A 217 -69.05 -109.95 -57.33
N ARG A 218 -69.42 -108.65 -57.48
CA ARG A 218 -69.87 -108.10 -58.76
C ARG A 218 -68.72 -107.90 -59.76
N ALA A 219 -67.53 -107.55 -59.27
CA ALA A 219 -66.35 -107.32 -60.11
C ALA A 219 -65.82 -108.60 -60.81
N HIS A 220 -66.12 -109.79 -60.28
CA HIS A 220 -65.55 -111.04 -60.78
C HIS A 220 -66.17 -111.54 -62.10
N HIS A 221 -67.36 -111.03 -62.46
CA HIS A 221 -68.07 -111.39 -63.71
C HIS A 221 -67.70 -110.52 -64.92
N GLU A 222 -67.23 -109.30 -64.69
CA GLU A 222 -67.07 -108.29 -65.76
C GLU A 222 -65.71 -108.37 -66.48
N ALA A 223 -64.74 -109.08 -65.89
CA ALA A 223 -63.38 -109.23 -66.44
C ALA A 223 -63.25 -110.21 -67.64
N ILE A 224 -64.33 -110.89 -68.04
CA ILE A 224 -64.29 -111.98 -69.05
C ILE A 224 -64.47 -111.46 -70.49
N MET A 225 -64.90 -110.21 -70.69
CA MET A 225 -65.31 -109.70 -72.01
C MET A 225 -64.45 -108.53 -72.55
N GLN A 226 -63.52 -108.92 -73.44
CA GLN A 226 -62.95 -108.17 -74.59
C GLN A 226 -61.53 -107.57 -74.50
N LEU A 227 -60.65 -108.16 -75.33
CA LEU A 227 -59.60 -107.55 -76.15
C LEU A 227 -59.97 -107.92 -77.62
N ASP A 228 -59.50 -107.30 -78.72
CA ASP A 228 -58.12 -106.89 -79.02
C ASP A 228 -58.02 -105.95 -80.28
N ALA A 229 -56.77 -105.61 -80.64
CA ALA A 229 -56.28 -105.22 -81.96
C ALA A 229 -56.52 -103.77 -82.43
N ALA A 230 -57.77 -103.29 -82.56
CA ALA A 230 -58.02 -101.95 -83.11
C ALA A 230 -57.44 -100.83 -82.23
N GLY A 231 -57.45 -101.02 -80.90
CA GLY A 231 -56.85 -100.09 -79.95
C GLY A 231 -55.32 -99.98 -80.10
N LYS A 232 -54.60 -101.05 -80.46
CA LYS A 232 -53.12 -101.07 -80.50
C LYS A 232 -52.54 -100.07 -81.51
N ALA A 233 -53.17 -99.89 -82.67
CA ALA A 233 -52.75 -98.93 -83.70
C ALA A 233 -53.04 -97.47 -83.30
N VAL A 234 -54.20 -97.22 -82.69
CA VAL A 234 -54.56 -95.91 -82.13
C VAL A 234 -53.63 -95.55 -80.95
N PHE A 235 -53.21 -96.54 -80.16
CA PHE A 235 -52.20 -96.37 -79.12
C PHE A 235 -50.83 -95.97 -79.71
N SER A 236 -50.34 -96.62 -80.77
CA SER A 236 -49.02 -96.27 -81.34
C SER A 236 -48.95 -94.83 -81.88
N GLU A 237 -50.01 -94.33 -82.52
CA GLU A 237 -50.01 -92.93 -82.97
C GLU A 237 -50.25 -91.95 -81.82
N ASN A 238 -51.06 -92.32 -80.81
CA ASN A 238 -51.14 -91.52 -79.58
C ASN A 238 -49.80 -91.45 -78.85
N VAL A 239 -49.01 -92.53 -78.80
CA VAL A 239 -47.66 -92.53 -78.22
C VAL A 239 -46.76 -91.56 -78.98
N ARG A 240 -46.74 -91.60 -80.31
CA ARG A 240 -45.94 -90.67 -81.14
C ARG A 240 -46.34 -89.21 -80.92
N LEU A 241 -47.63 -88.92 -80.80
CA LEU A 241 -48.14 -87.58 -80.49
C LEU A 241 -47.84 -87.15 -79.05
N HIS A 242 -47.88 -88.06 -78.07
CA HIS A 242 -47.50 -87.79 -76.68
C HIS A 242 -46.00 -87.56 -76.52
N GLU A 243 -45.16 -88.26 -77.30
CA GLU A 243 -43.72 -87.99 -77.35
C GLU A 243 -43.43 -86.59 -77.90
N ALA A 244 -44.04 -86.21 -79.03
CA ALA A 244 -43.92 -84.86 -79.60
C ALA A 244 -44.42 -83.77 -78.65
N LEU A 245 -45.58 -83.98 -78.00
CA LEU A 245 -46.09 -83.10 -76.95
C LEU A 245 -45.11 -82.99 -75.78
N GLY A 246 -44.54 -84.12 -75.34
CA GLY A 246 -43.58 -84.19 -74.25
C GLY A 246 -42.27 -83.45 -74.53
N TYR A 247 -41.80 -83.40 -75.79
CA TYR A 247 -40.65 -82.57 -76.17
C TYR A 247 -40.96 -81.08 -76.05
N HIS A 248 -42.08 -80.61 -76.63
CA HIS A 248 -42.45 -79.19 -76.52
C HIS A 248 -42.80 -78.77 -75.09
N MET A 249 -43.38 -79.67 -74.29
CA MET A 249 -43.66 -79.39 -72.88
C MET A 249 -42.36 -79.24 -72.06
N LYS A 250 -41.35 -80.09 -72.30
CA LYS A 250 -40.01 -79.94 -71.71
C LYS A 250 -39.31 -78.65 -72.14
N GLU A 251 -39.34 -78.33 -73.42
CA GLU A 251 -38.75 -77.09 -73.96
C GLU A 251 -39.43 -75.85 -73.35
N THR A 252 -40.76 -75.88 -73.22
CA THR A 252 -41.54 -74.82 -72.54
C THR A 252 -41.20 -74.73 -71.06
N GLU A 253 -41.06 -75.86 -70.36
CA GLU A 253 -40.60 -75.89 -68.96
C GLU A 253 -39.18 -75.34 -68.79
N GLU A 254 -38.25 -75.66 -69.70
CA GLU A 254 -36.87 -75.17 -69.66
C GLU A 254 -36.80 -73.67 -69.92
N LEU A 255 -37.57 -73.16 -70.89
CA LEU A 255 -37.74 -71.72 -71.13
C LEU A 255 -38.40 -71.03 -69.93
N GLN A 256 -39.41 -71.64 -69.30
CA GLN A 256 -40.06 -71.12 -68.09
C GLN A 256 -39.08 -71.04 -66.91
N LYS A 257 -38.27 -72.09 -66.69
CA LYS A 257 -37.21 -72.13 -65.66
C LYS A 257 -36.11 -71.10 -65.94
N ALA A 258 -35.74 -70.90 -67.22
CA ALA A 258 -34.78 -69.88 -67.62
C ALA A 258 -35.32 -68.45 -67.41
N LYS A 259 -36.59 -68.21 -67.75
CA LYS A 259 -37.30 -66.95 -67.49
C LYS A 259 -37.37 -66.65 -66.00
N GLN A 260 -37.79 -67.60 -65.16
CA GLN A 260 -37.83 -67.44 -63.70
C GLN A 260 -36.45 -67.08 -63.13
N LYS A 261 -35.39 -67.78 -63.53
CA LYS A 261 -34.01 -67.46 -63.13
C LYS A 261 -33.53 -66.08 -63.60
N LEU A 262 -34.05 -65.56 -64.71
CA LEU A 262 -33.77 -64.19 -65.17
C LEU A 262 -34.57 -63.16 -64.35
N GLU A 263 -35.84 -63.44 -64.04
CA GLU A 263 -36.69 -62.59 -63.19
C GLU A 263 -36.14 -62.49 -61.76
N GLU A 264 -35.73 -63.61 -61.15
CA GLU A 264 -35.05 -63.68 -59.85
C GLU A 264 -33.75 -62.84 -59.82
N LYS A 265 -32.89 -63.00 -60.84
CA LYS A 265 -31.65 -62.21 -60.97
C LYS A 265 -31.93 -60.73 -61.15
N ASN A 266 -32.94 -60.37 -61.93
CA ASN A 266 -33.30 -58.98 -62.17
C ASN A 266 -33.84 -58.33 -60.88
N ALA A 267 -34.67 -59.04 -60.10
CA ALA A 267 -35.13 -58.60 -58.80
C ALA A 267 -33.98 -58.42 -57.79
N PHE A 268 -33.04 -59.38 -57.74
CA PHE A 268 -31.85 -59.27 -56.89
C PHE A 268 -30.98 -58.05 -57.27
N LEU A 269 -30.69 -57.87 -58.56
CA LEU A 269 -29.92 -56.72 -59.06
C LEU A 269 -30.64 -55.39 -58.80
N LEU A 270 -31.97 -55.35 -58.81
CA LEU A 270 -32.74 -54.17 -58.45
C LEU A 270 -32.55 -53.82 -56.97
N GLN A 271 -32.63 -54.80 -56.07
CA GLN A 271 -32.42 -54.62 -54.64
C GLN A 271 -30.96 -54.23 -54.31
N GLU A 272 -29.98 -54.84 -54.99
CA GLU A 272 -28.57 -54.45 -54.88
C GLU A 272 -28.35 -53.02 -55.38
N LYS A 273 -29.03 -52.62 -56.45
CA LYS A 273 -28.97 -51.24 -56.95
C LYS A 273 -29.57 -50.24 -55.93
N GLU A 274 -30.77 -50.49 -55.41
CA GLU A 274 -31.43 -49.62 -54.43
C GLU A 274 -30.61 -49.46 -53.14
N THR A 275 -30.08 -50.57 -52.62
CA THR A 275 -29.24 -50.54 -51.40
C THR A 275 -27.93 -49.79 -51.63
N ASN A 276 -27.31 -49.93 -52.80
CA ASN A 276 -26.13 -49.14 -53.19
C ASN A 276 -26.46 -47.65 -53.39
N GLU A 277 -27.59 -47.29 -54.00
CA GLU A 277 -28.03 -45.90 -54.13
C GLU A 277 -28.26 -45.24 -52.77
N LEU A 278 -28.90 -45.93 -51.81
CA LEU A 278 -29.08 -45.45 -50.44
C LEU A 278 -27.74 -45.28 -49.70
N LEU A 279 -26.81 -46.23 -49.87
CA LEU A 279 -25.46 -46.14 -49.29
C LEU A 279 -24.69 -44.94 -49.84
N VAL A 280 -24.76 -44.70 -51.16
CA VAL A 280 -24.12 -43.55 -51.81
C VAL A 280 -24.73 -42.23 -51.32
N GLN A 281 -26.06 -42.14 -51.20
CA GLN A 281 -26.73 -40.95 -50.65
C GLN A 281 -26.29 -40.65 -49.22
N GLU A 282 -26.24 -41.66 -48.34
CA GLU A 282 -25.78 -41.48 -46.96
C GLU A 282 -24.29 -41.09 -46.89
N LYS A 283 -23.44 -41.64 -47.78
CA LYS A 283 -22.03 -41.21 -47.87
C LYS A 283 -21.88 -39.77 -48.36
N ILE A 284 -22.69 -39.33 -49.32
CA ILE A 284 -22.74 -37.93 -49.75
C ILE A 284 -23.19 -37.02 -48.59
N ARG A 285 -24.19 -37.45 -47.80
CA ARG A 285 -24.65 -36.71 -46.60
C ARG A 285 -23.55 -36.60 -45.53
N GLN A 286 -22.82 -37.68 -45.27
CA GLN A 286 -21.69 -37.70 -44.33
C GLN A 286 -20.56 -36.76 -44.81
N ILE A 287 -20.18 -36.83 -46.09
CA ILE A 287 -19.12 -35.98 -46.67
C ILE A 287 -19.53 -34.50 -46.65
N THR A 288 -20.79 -34.17 -46.96
CA THR A 288 -21.27 -32.78 -46.93
C THR A 288 -21.32 -32.21 -45.51
N GLN A 289 -21.73 -33.00 -44.51
CA GLN A 289 -21.64 -32.61 -43.10
C GLN A 289 -20.20 -32.41 -42.62
N GLN A 290 -19.29 -33.33 -42.96
CA GLN A 290 -17.86 -33.18 -42.64
C GLN A 290 -17.25 -31.94 -43.30
N LYS A 291 -17.58 -31.67 -44.56
CA LYS A 291 -17.11 -30.48 -45.29
C LYS A 291 -17.61 -29.18 -44.65
N ALA A 292 -18.86 -29.13 -44.19
CA ALA A 292 -19.39 -27.99 -43.44
C ALA A 292 -18.62 -27.78 -42.12
N LEU A 293 -18.41 -28.85 -41.34
CA LEU A 293 -17.65 -28.77 -40.09
C LEU A 293 -16.20 -28.32 -40.30
N ILE A 294 -15.53 -28.80 -41.36
CA ILE A 294 -14.19 -28.36 -41.74
C ILE A 294 -14.19 -26.87 -42.09
N GLN A 295 -15.19 -26.39 -42.83
CA GLN A 295 -15.31 -24.97 -43.19
C GLN A 295 -15.50 -24.09 -41.94
N ASP A 296 -16.33 -24.49 -40.98
CA ASP A 296 -16.53 -23.77 -39.72
C ASP A 296 -15.28 -23.75 -38.86
N LEU A 297 -14.55 -24.87 -38.78
CA LEU A 297 -13.26 -24.95 -38.08
C LEU A 297 -12.21 -24.06 -38.76
N GLN A 298 -12.11 -24.05 -40.09
CA GLN A 298 -11.23 -23.15 -40.84
C GLN A 298 -11.57 -21.67 -40.60
N ASN A 299 -12.86 -21.32 -40.61
CA ASN A 299 -13.32 -19.97 -40.30
C ASN A 299 -12.98 -19.55 -38.86
N LYS A 300 -13.03 -20.49 -37.91
CA LYS A 300 -12.65 -20.25 -36.51
C LYS A 300 -11.13 -20.11 -36.35
N VAL A 301 -10.34 -20.91 -37.05
CA VAL A 301 -8.87 -20.80 -37.08
C VAL A 301 -8.46 -19.42 -37.61
N LYS A 302 -8.99 -18.98 -38.76
CA LYS A 302 -8.70 -17.64 -39.33
C LYS A 302 -9.00 -16.50 -38.34
N LYS A 303 -10.15 -16.53 -37.67
CA LYS A 303 -10.51 -15.52 -36.66
C LYS A 303 -9.55 -15.50 -35.47
N LEU A 304 -9.03 -16.66 -35.06
CA LEU A 304 -8.03 -16.76 -33.99
C LEU A 304 -6.65 -16.27 -34.46
N GLU A 305 -6.25 -16.59 -35.69
CA GLU A 305 -5.02 -16.09 -36.32
C GLU A 305 -5.04 -14.56 -36.47
N GLU A 306 -6.16 -13.98 -36.92
CA GLU A 306 -6.39 -12.53 -37.00
C GLU A 306 -6.29 -11.86 -35.62
N ALA A 307 -6.92 -12.43 -34.61
CA ALA A 307 -6.87 -11.92 -33.23
C ALA A 307 -5.45 -11.99 -32.63
N VAL A 308 -4.72 -13.10 -32.85
CA VAL A 308 -3.32 -13.26 -32.41
C VAL A 308 -2.40 -12.30 -33.15
N TYR A 309 -2.63 -12.04 -34.45
CA TYR A 309 -1.87 -11.06 -35.22
C TYR A 309 -2.09 -9.63 -34.69
N HIS A 310 -3.34 -9.25 -34.41
CA HIS A 310 -3.68 -7.95 -33.82
C HIS A 310 -2.98 -7.76 -32.47
N MET A 311 -3.17 -8.71 -31.55
CA MET A 311 -2.59 -8.70 -30.21
C MET A 311 -1.05 -8.66 -30.25
N THR A 312 -0.42 -9.45 -31.12
CA THR A 312 1.04 -9.43 -31.32
C THR A 312 1.53 -8.06 -31.81
N ARG A 313 0.78 -7.41 -32.70
CA ARG A 313 1.12 -6.07 -33.22
C ARG A 313 0.98 -5.01 -32.13
N GLU A 314 -0.09 -5.03 -31.34
CA GLU A 314 -0.30 -4.12 -30.22
C GLU A 314 0.81 -4.26 -29.18
N PHE A 315 1.10 -5.50 -28.72
CA PHE A 315 2.20 -5.76 -27.80
C PHE A 315 3.54 -5.25 -28.33
N LYS A 316 3.84 -5.44 -29.63
CA LYS A 316 5.06 -4.89 -30.22
C LYS A 316 5.11 -3.37 -30.13
N THR A 317 4.02 -2.67 -30.49
CA THR A 317 3.97 -1.21 -30.40
C THR A 317 4.04 -0.68 -28.97
N GLU A 318 3.47 -1.39 -28.00
CA GLU A 318 3.51 -1.01 -26.59
C GLU A 318 4.90 -1.25 -25.98
N VAL A 319 5.57 -2.35 -26.34
CA VAL A 319 6.97 -2.61 -25.98
C VAL A 319 7.89 -1.53 -26.56
N GLU A 320 7.73 -1.17 -27.85
CA GLU A 320 8.50 -0.10 -28.50
C GLU A 320 8.27 1.26 -27.83
N SER A 321 7.01 1.62 -27.52
CA SER A 321 6.66 2.85 -26.81
C SER A 321 7.24 2.88 -25.38
N THR A 322 7.15 1.77 -24.66
CA THR A 322 7.68 1.64 -23.29
C THR A 322 9.21 1.75 -23.28
N GLN A 323 9.88 1.11 -24.23
CA GLN A 323 11.33 1.18 -24.38
C GLN A 323 11.80 2.62 -24.70
N GLN A 324 11.08 3.35 -25.57
CA GLN A 324 11.36 4.76 -25.85
C GLN A 324 11.16 5.65 -24.62
N LYS A 325 10.07 5.46 -23.86
CA LYS A 325 9.82 6.20 -22.60
C LYS A 325 10.92 5.96 -21.57
N ALA A 326 11.31 4.70 -21.36
CA ALA A 326 12.40 4.33 -20.46
C ALA A 326 13.75 4.93 -20.90
N LEU A 327 14.04 4.96 -22.20
CA LEU A 327 15.25 5.58 -22.74
C LEU A 327 15.28 7.09 -22.52
N MET A 328 14.16 7.80 -22.76
CA MET A 328 14.06 9.24 -22.47
C MET A 328 14.19 9.55 -20.98
N GLN A 329 13.57 8.75 -20.10
CA GLN A 329 13.69 8.91 -18.65
C GLN A 329 15.13 8.67 -18.16
N ASN A 330 15.80 7.64 -18.68
CA ASN A 330 17.21 7.37 -18.37
C ASN A 330 18.13 8.51 -18.83
N GLN A 331 17.89 9.08 -20.02
CA GLN A 331 18.63 10.25 -20.51
C GLN A 331 18.39 11.48 -19.62
N ALA A 332 17.13 11.76 -19.25
CA ALA A 332 16.81 12.86 -18.34
C ALA A 332 17.54 12.69 -16.99
N GLY A 333 17.45 11.51 -16.37
CA GLY A 333 18.15 11.18 -15.13
C GLY A 333 19.67 11.30 -15.24
N GLN A 334 20.27 10.88 -16.36
CA GLN A 334 21.70 11.09 -16.62
C GLN A 334 22.08 12.59 -16.65
N THR A 335 21.27 13.45 -17.27
CA THR A 335 21.54 14.90 -17.27
C THR A 335 21.38 15.53 -15.89
N GLU A 336 20.47 15.03 -15.06
CA GLU A 336 20.30 15.49 -13.69
C GLU A 336 21.46 15.04 -12.80
N ILE A 337 21.88 13.77 -12.89
CA ILE A 337 23.07 13.25 -12.20
C ILE A 337 24.31 14.08 -12.55
N ALA A 338 24.52 14.42 -13.83
CA ALA A 338 25.65 15.25 -14.26
C ALA A 338 25.61 16.67 -13.63
N LYS A 339 24.43 17.30 -13.57
CA LYS A 339 24.26 18.62 -12.91
C LYS A 339 24.53 18.53 -11.41
N LEU A 340 24.05 17.49 -10.74
CA LEU A 340 24.25 17.26 -9.31
C LEU A 340 25.73 16.99 -8.99
N GLN A 341 26.43 16.22 -9.82
CA GLN A 341 27.88 16.01 -9.72
C GLN A 341 28.66 17.31 -9.86
N GLN A 342 28.32 18.16 -10.84
CA GLN A 342 28.94 19.48 -11.01
C GLN A 342 28.70 20.40 -9.79
N LEU A 343 27.49 20.37 -9.23
CA LEU A 343 27.14 21.15 -8.03
C LEU A 343 27.92 20.66 -6.80
N LEU A 344 28.02 19.34 -6.62
CA LEU A 344 28.82 18.72 -5.56
C LEU A 344 30.29 19.18 -5.66
N GLU A 345 30.89 19.09 -6.85
CA GLU A 345 32.28 19.49 -7.08
C GLU A 345 32.50 20.97 -6.77
N MET A 346 31.57 21.86 -7.18
CA MET A 346 31.63 23.28 -6.79
C MET A 346 31.58 23.47 -5.26
N LYS A 347 30.72 22.72 -4.55
CA LYS A 347 30.62 22.79 -3.09
C LYS A 347 31.84 22.20 -2.38
N GLU A 348 32.49 21.17 -2.92
CA GLU A 348 33.75 20.65 -2.41
C GLU A 348 34.90 21.66 -2.56
N ARG A 349 34.96 22.39 -3.68
CA ARG A 349 35.93 23.49 -3.87
C ARG A 349 35.69 24.63 -2.88
N GLU A 350 34.43 25.06 -2.69
CA GLU A 350 34.07 26.07 -1.67
C GLU A 350 34.43 25.60 -0.26
N MET A 351 34.05 24.37 0.11
CA MET A 351 34.37 23.80 1.42
C MET A 351 35.88 23.67 1.64
N SER A 352 36.65 23.34 0.61
CA SER A 352 38.11 23.32 0.65
C SER A 352 38.71 24.71 0.87
N ARG A 353 38.12 25.76 0.26
CA ARG A 353 38.50 27.16 0.50
C ARG A 353 38.18 27.60 1.94
N VAL A 354 37.00 27.22 2.47
CA VAL A 354 36.61 27.49 3.86
C VAL A 354 37.54 26.77 4.84
N LYS A 355 37.87 25.49 4.61
CA LYS A 355 38.83 24.72 5.42
C LYS A 355 40.21 25.36 5.43
N LYS A 356 40.70 25.85 4.29
CA LYS A 356 41.98 26.61 4.21
C LYS A 356 41.91 27.91 5.01
N LEU A 357 40.84 28.70 4.88
CA LEU A 357 40.69 29.95 5.63
C LEU A 357 40.60 29.71 7.15
N ALA A 358 39.82 28.71 7.58
CA ALA A 358 39.72 28.31 8.98
C ALA A 358 41.07 27.87 9.55
N ARG A 359 41.86 27.10 8.78
CA ARG A 359 43.23 26.72 9.15
C ARG A 359 44.13 27.95 9.30
N ASN A 360 44.14 28.86 8.33
CA ASN A 360 44.94 30.10 8.42
C ASN A 360 44.58 30.93 9.66
N ILE A 361 43.29 31.04 10.02
CA ILE A 361 42.84 31.74 11.23
C ILE A 361 43.33 31.05 12.50
N LEU A 362 43.31 29.71 12.53
CA LEU A 362 43.84 28.92 13.66
C LEU A 362 45.37 29.04 13.76
N ASP A 363 46.09 29.01 12.64
CA ASP A 363 47.54 29.17 12.60
C ASP A 363 47.95 30.57 13.09
N GLN A 364 47.29 31.63 12.60
CA GLN A 364 47.47 33.01 13.09
C GLN A 364 47.14 33.16 14.58
N ARG A 365 46.04 32.56 15.04
CA ARG A 365 45.70 32.54 16.47
C ARG A 365 46.77 31.84 17.29
N THR A 366 47.29 30.71 16.81
CA THR A 366 48.35 29.94 17.46
C THR A 366 49.65 30.73 17.55
N GLU A 367 50.00 31.50 16.50
CA GLU A 367 51.15 32.41 16.50
C GLU A 367 51.01 33.53 17.54
N VAL A 368 49.84 34.18 17.60
CA VAL A 368 49.55 35.21 18.61
C VAL A 368 49.54 34.62 20.03
N GLU A 369 48.98 33.42 20.22
CA GLU A 369 49.00 32.73 21.51
C GLU A 369 50.42 32.39 21.98
N LYS A 370 51.29 31.90 21.08
CA LYS A 370 52.72 31.70 21.35
C LYS A 370 53.41 33.01 21.75
N PHE A 371 53.21 34.08 20.96
CA PHE A 371 53.78 35.39 21.27
C PHE A 371 53.40 35.90 22.67
N PHE A 372 52.14 35.74 23.10
CA PHE A 372 51.73 36.10 24.46
C PHE A 372 52.34 35.20 25.54
N LEU A 373 52.51 33.90 25.28
CA LEU A 373 53.18 32.99 26.22
C LEU A 373 54.66 33.32 26.35
N ASP A 374 55.36 33.59 25.25
CA ASP A 374 56.77 33.99 25.22
C ASP A 374 56.99 35.33 25.92
N ALA A 375 56.12 36.32 25.67
CA ALA A 375 56.14 37.62 26.35
C ALA A 375 55.87 37.49 27.86
N LEU A 376 54.94 36.62 28.26
CA LEU A 376 54.70 36.32 29.67
C LEU A 376 55.89 35.63 30.33
N GLU A 377 56.58 34.73 29.63
CA GLU A 377 57.76 34.07 30.16
C GLU A 377 58.94 35.04 30.29
N GLN A 378 59.19 35.90 29.28
CA GLN A 378 60.19 36.97 29.38
C GLN A 378 59.93 37.87 30.60
N VAL A 379 58.68 38.32 30.81
CA VAL A 379 58.34 39.15 31.96
C VAL A 379 58.55 38.41 33.29
N LYS A 380 58.22 37.12 33.39
CA LYS A 380 58.54 36.33 34.61
C LYS A 380 60.03 36.26 34.89
N GLN A 381 60.86 36.03 33.87
CA GLN A 381 62.31 35.96 34.02
C GLN A 381 62.89 37.32 34.43
N GLU A 382 62.35 38.42 33.90
CA GLU A 382 62.69 39.78 34.34
C GLU A 382 62.21 40.07 35.77
N ILE A 383 61.03 39.60 36.19
CA ILE A 383 60.58 39.69 37.59
C ILE A 383 61.56 38.96 38.52
N ILE A 384 61.95 37.72 38.19
CA ILE A 384 62.90 36.93 38.99
C ILE A 384 64.25 37.64 39.08
N THR A 385 64.76 38.15 37.95
CA THR A 385 66.04 38.85 37.86
C THR A 385 66.01 40.19 38.60
N SER A 386 64.95 40.98 38.41
CA SER A 386 64.71 42.26 39.07
C SER A 386 64.58 42.10 40.59
N ARG A 387 63.80 41.12 41.09
CA ARG A 387 63.68 40.82 42.53
C ARG A 387 65.03 40.41 43.14
N LYS A 388 65.80 39.57 42.45
CA LYS A 388 67.15 39.16 42.88
C LYS A 388 68.11 40.35 42.93
N CYS A 389 68.14 41.16 41.88
CA CYS A 389 68.97 42.36 41.80
C CYS A 389 68.57 43.39 42.87
N TYR A 390 67.27 43.70 43.03
CA TYR A 390 66.77 44.62 44.04
C TYR A 390 67.15 44.16 45.46
N LYS A 391 67.02 42.87 45.77
CA LYS A 391 67.45 42.31 47.05
C LYS A 391 68.95 42.52 47.29
N GLN A 392 69.80 42.27 46.29
CA GLN A 392 71.25 42.50 46.37
C GLN A 392 71.59 43.99 46.54
N VAL A 393 71.05 44.86 45.69
CA VAL A 393 71.29 46.32 45.74
C VAL A 393 70.79 46.92 47.05
N ALA A 394 69.63 46.50 47.56
CA ALA A 394 69.12 46.93 48.86
C ALA A 394 70.01 46.46 50.02
N GLN A 395 70.59 45.25 49.91
CA GLN A 395 71.53 44.71 50.89
C GLN A 395 72.85 45.48 50.88
N ASP A 396 73.44 45.69 49.70
CA ASP A 396 74.67 46.47 49.54
C ASP A 396 74.50 47.93 49.98
N ALA A 397 73.34 48.54 49.69
CA ALA A 397 73.04 49.90 50.11
C ALA A 397 72.87 50.02 51.63
N TYR A 398 72.23 49.03 52.27
CA TYR A 398 72.13 48.94 53.72
C TYR A 398 73.51 48.74 54.37
N GLN A 399 74.31 47.80 53.85
CA GLN A 399 75.68 47.56 54.30
C GLN A 399 76.58 48.79 54.12
N ARG A 400 76.51 49.48 52.97
CA ARG A 400 77.25 50.73 52.73
C ARG A 400 76.87 51.83 53.73
N LYS A 401 75.56 52.03 54.01
CA LYS A 401 75.12 52.98 55.04
C LYS A 401 75.57 52.59 56.44
N MET A 402 75.51 51.30 56.78
CA MET A 402 75.98 50.78 58.07
C MET A 402 77.50 50.99 58.26
N MET A 403 78.30 50.81 57.21
CA MET A 403 79.74 51.08 57.24
C MET A 403 80.07 52.57 57.26
N ALA A 404 79.30 53.42 56.56
CA ALA A 404 79.45 54.87 56.59
C ALA A 404 79.12 55.46 57.98
N ALA A 405 78.07 54.94 58.64
CA ALA A 405 77.72 55.28 60.01
C ALA A 405 78.77 54.81 61.03
N TYR A 406 79.31 53.60 60.85
CA TYR A 406 80.42 53.10 61.66
C TYR A 406 81.69 53.97 61.52
N ALA A 407 81.92 54.54 60.33
CA ALA A 407 82.98 55.52 60.09
C ALA A 407 82.65 56.96 60.56
N GLY A 408 81.55 57.17 61.27
CA GLY A 408 81.14 58.46 61.85
C GLY A 408 80.66 59.51 60.85
N LYS A 409 80.33 59.12 59.61
CA LYS A 409 79.93 60.06 58.54
C LYS A 409 78.42 60.26 58.39
N ASP A 410 77.61 59.35 58.93
CA ASP A 410 76.16 59.30 58.81
C ASP A 410 75.53 58.66 60.07
N GLU A 411 74.20 58.75 60.22
CA GLU A 411 73.46 58.00 61.25
C GLU A 411 73.29 56.51 60.89
N TYR A 412 73.23 55.65 61.91
CA TYR A 412 73.01 54.21 61.71
C TYR A 412 71.63 53.93 61.07
N PRO A 413 71.57 53.17 59.97
CA PRO A 413 70.31 52.87 59.31
C PRO A 413 69.41 51.97 60.16
N LYS A 414 68.10 52.22 60.14
CA LYS A 414 67.09 51.36 60.78
C LYS A 414 67.22 49.92 60.28
N ILE A 415 67.22 48.95 61.20
CA ILE A 415 67.35 47.51 60.90
C ILE A 415 66.38 47.12 59.79
N ARG A 416 66.91 46.56 58.69
CA ARG A 416 66.16 46.08 57.54
C ARG A 416 66.38 44.58 57.36
N THR A 417 65.32 43.80 57.22
CA THR A 417 65.43 42.34 57.08
C THR A 417 65.42 41.91 55.62
N PHE A 418 66.33 41.00 55.27
CA PHE A 418 66.47 40.41 53.93
C PHE A 418 65.98 38.95 53.87
N ASN A 419 65.57 38.39 55.00
CA ASN A 419 65.01 37.05 55.13
C ASN A 419 63.49 37.12 55.32
N ASN A 420 62.80 36.07 54.88
CA ASN A 420 61.34 36.00 54.95
C ASN A 420 60.90 35.66 56.39
N ASN A 421 60.55 36.68 57.17
CA ASN A 421 60.00 36.55 58.52
C ASN A 421 58.77 37.46 58.65
N GLU A 422 57.62 36.86 58.97
CA GLU A 422 56.30 37.47 58.92
C GLU A 422 56.11 38.64 59.92
N HIS A 423 56.91 38.69 60.97
CA HIS A 423 56.83 39.72 62.01
C HIS A 423 57.75 40.93 61.79
N SER A 424 58.37 41.07 60.60
CA SER A 424 59.27 42.20 60.31
C SER A 424 58.54 43.42 59.73
N THR A 425 58.55 44.53 60.47
CA THR A 425 57.95 45.82 60.05
C THR A 425 58.76 46.55 58.97
N ASN A 426 60.01 46.16 58.71
CA ASN A 426 60.92 46.81 57.75
C ASN A 426 61.70 45.75 56.96
N SER A 427 61.05 45.16 55.95
CA SER A 427 61.59 44.05 55.16
C SER A 427 61.59 44.37 53.67
N VAL A 428 62.67 43.99 52.98
CA VAL A 428 62.74 44.05 51.51
C VAL A 428 61.59 43.31 50.84
N GLN A 429 61.05 42.26 51.49
CA GLN A 429 59.92 41.51 50.96
C GLN A 429 58.62 42.35 50.94
N MET A 430 58.45 43.28 51.88
CA MET A 430 57.29 44.18 51.89
C MET A 430 57.36 45.17 50.73
N ASP A 431 58.56 45.65 50.37
CA ASP A 431 58.76 46.53 49.22
C ASP A 431 58.43 45.81 47.88
N LEU A 432 58.79 44.53 47.76
CA LEU A 432 58.45 43.72 46.59
C LEU A 432 56.94 43.42 46.50
N LEU A 433 56.27 43.19 47.65
CA LEU A 433 54.82 43.04 47.71
C LEU A 433 54.09 44.38 47.47
N GLU A 434 54.72 45.53 47.77
CA GLU A 434 54.20 46.85 47.41
C GLU A 434 54.30 47.10 45.89
N ALA A 435 55.36 46.60 45.23
CA ALA A 435 55.54 46.71 43.78
C ALA A 435 54.53 45.88 42.95
N GLU A 436 53.93 44.84 43.55
CA GLU A 436 52.78 44.11 43.00
C GLU A 436 51.45 44.89 43.11
N LYS A 437 51.36 45.86 44.04
CA LYS A 437 50.12 46.62 44.26
C LYS A 437 49.95 47.76 43.25
N TRP A 438 48.69 48.07 42.97
CA TRP A 438 48.28 49.13 42.04
C TRP A 438 48.05 50.47 42.77
N THR A 439 48.92 50.84 43.72
CA THR A 439 48.71 51.96 44.65
C THR A 439 49.26 53.31 44.17
N ASN A 440 50.38 53.32 43.44
CA ASN A 440 51.08 54.56 43.06
C ASN A 440 50.68 55.13 41.67
N ILE A 441 49.58 54.64 41.10
CA ILE A 441 49.16 54.96 39.73
C ILE A 441 48.28 56.22 39.75
N GLN A 442 48.90 57.37 39.46
CA GLN A 442 48.16 58.62 39.28
C GLN A 442 47.26 58.56 38.04
N LYS A 443 46.12 59.28 38.09
CA LYS A 443 44.99 59.17 37.15
C LYS A 443 45.23 59.87 35.80
N GLY A 444 46.40 59.64 35.20
CA GLY A 444 46.87 60.21 33.95
C GLY A 444 47.01 59.17 32.82
N LYS A 445 47.60 59.60 31.70
CA LYS A 445 47.88 58.75 30.53
C LYS A 445 49.19 57.98 30.78
N LEU A 446 49.06 56.77 31.33
CA LEU A 446 50.18 55.88 31.66
C LEU A 446 50.86 55.37 30.39
N ASP A 447 52.20 55.40 30.36
CA ASP A 447 52.97 54.68 29.34
C ASP A 447 53.39 53.29 29.85
N ILE A 448 53.69 52.37 28.92
CA ILE A 448 54.17 51.02 29.23
C ILE A 448 55.51 51.08 29.97
N SER A 449 56.32 52.12 29.71
CA SER A 449 57.59 52.38 30.37
C SER A 449 57.46 52.55 31.88
N ASP A 450 56.34 53.12 32.37
CA ASP A 450 56.12 53.51 33.77
C ASP A 450 55.71 52.34 34.69
N LEU A 451 55.39 51.17 34.12
CA LEU A 451 54.90 50.02 34.86
C LEU A 451 56.04 49.13 35.41
N THR A 452 55.88 48.64 36.64
CA THR A 452 56.74 47.57 37.18
C THR A 452 56.59 46.28 36.37
N TRP A 453 57.56 45.38 36.43
CA TRP A 453 57.46 44.11 35.70
C TRP A 453 56.28 43.25 36.17
N GLU A 454 55.97 43.28 37.47
CA GLU A 454 54.78 42.69 38.09
C GLU A 454 53.46 43.24 37.53
N GLN A 455 53.39 44.56 37.33
CA GLN A 455 52.23 45.22 36.72
C GLN A 455 52.12 44.87 35.22
N LYS A 456 53.25 44.81 34.50
CA LYS A 456 53.32 44.34 33.10
C LYS A 456 52.83 42.90 32.96
N GLU A 457 53.21 41.99 33.85
CA GLU A 457 52.72 40.61 33.87
C GLU A 457 51.20 40.55 34.05
N SER A 458 50.69 41.32 35.02
CA SER A 458 49.25 41.41 35.31
C SER A 458 48.45 41.92 34.09
N VAL A 459 48.98 42.92 33.37
CA VAL A 459 48.39 43.42 32.12
C VAL A 459 48.45 42.38 31.00
N LEU A 460 49.58 41.71 30.78
CA LEU A 460 49.70 40.67 29.76
C LEU A 460 48.77 39.48 30.03
N ARG A 461 48.65 39.03 31.29
CA ARG A 461 47.70 37.97 31.69
C ARG A 461 46.26 38.39 31.43
N LEU A 462 45.90 39.64 31.74
CA LEU A 462 44.57 40.19 31.46
C LEU A 462 44.28 40.29 29.96
N LEU A 463 45.27 40.71 29.15
CA LEU A 463 45.16 40.78 27.70
C LEU A 463 44.99 39.39 27.08
N PHE A 464 45.79 38.40 27.50
CA PHE A 464 45.69 37.02 27.05
C PHE A 464 44.34 36.38 27.43
N ALA A 465 43.85 36.62 28.66
CA ALA A 465 42.51 36.18 29.08
C ALA A 465 41.40 36.84 28.25
N LYS A 466 41.51 38.15 27.99
CA LYS A 466 40.55 38.92 27.17
C LYS A 466 40.53 38.46 25.72
N MET A 467 41.70 38.14 25.14
CA MET A 467 41.84 37.57 23.80
C MET A 467 41.16 36.18 23.71
N ASN A 468 41.37 35.35 24.72
CA ASN A 468 40.73 34.03 24.83
C ASN A 468 39.24 34.08 25.23
N GLY A 469 38.60 35.25 25.20
CA GLY A 469 37.17 35.40 25.43
C GLY A 469 36.73 35.28 26.90
N LEU A 470 37.65 35.17 27.85
CA LEU A 470 37.37 35.18 29.29
C LEU A 470 36.99 36.60 29.74
N LYS A 471 35.74 36.99 29.46
CA LYS A 471 35.14 38.20 29.98
C LYS A 471 35.10 38.13 31.51
N GLN A 472 35.61 39.14 32.20
CA GLN A 472 35.27 39.34 33.61
C GLN A 472 33.74 39.41 33.73
N ARG A 473 33.17 38.45 34.46
CA ARG A 473 31.74 38.36 34.73
C ARG A 473 31.36 39.55 35.62
N LYS A 474 30.78 40.60 35.04
CA LYS A 474 30.28 41.74 35.82
C LYS A 474 29.21 41.25 36.80
N TYR A 475 29.47 41.39 38.10
CA TYR A 475 28.42 41.30 39.11
C TYR A 475 27.43 42.44 38.85
N GLY A 476 26.18 42.09 38.52
CA GLY A 476 25.19 43.10 38.12
C GLY A 476 24.01 42.63 37.28
N GLN A 477 23.58 41.37 37.41
CA GLN A 477 22.22 40.94 37.05
C GLN A 477 21.91 39.63 37.77
N ALA A 478 20.69 39.53 38.32
CA ALA A 478 20.27 38.39 39.13
C ALA A 478 20.14 37.12 38.29
N LEU A 479 20.64 36.01 38.82
CA LEU A 479 20.42 34.68 38.26
C LEU A 479 18.98 34.25 38.52
N VAL A 480 18.13 34.33 37.50
CA VAL A 480 16.95 33.45 37.42
C VAL A 480 17.46 32.08 36.95
N PRO A 481 17.19 30.99 37.68
CA PRO A 481 17.58 29.65 37.24
C PRO A 481 16.68 29.21 36.09
N ILE A 482 17.23 29.19 34.87
CA ILE A 482 16.62 28.44 33.77
C ILE A 482 17.13 27.00 33.86
N THR A 483 16.21 26.07 34.05
CA THR A 483 16.47 24.63 34.05
C THR A 483 16.93 24.16 32.66
N PRO A 484 17.92 23.25 32.57
CA PRO A 484 18.34 22.71 31.28
C PRO A 484 17.34 21.66 30.77
N ASP A 485 16.59 21.99 29.72
CA ASP A 485 15.95 20.95 28.91
C ASP A 485 17.01 20.23 28.06
N THR A 486 17.29 19.01 28.49
CA THR A 486 17.72 17.86 27.69
C THR A 486 18.77 18.07 26.58
N MET A 487 20.01 17.68 26.88
CA MET A 487 20.83 16.94 25.91
C MET A 487 21.35 15.65 26.54
N ASN A 488 20.68 14.54 26.26
CA ASN A 488 21.22 13.21 26.53
C ASN A 488 22.11 12.77 25.37
N LEU A 489 23.35 12.40 25.68
CA LEU A 489 24.21 11.68 24.73
C LEU A 489 23.72 10.23 24.59
N ALA A 490 23.72 9.73 23.35
CA ALA A 490 23.91 8.31 23.07
C ALA A 490 24.68 8.17 21.76
N GLU A 491 25.88 7.60 21.83
CA GLU A 491 26.78 7.38 20.69
C GLU A 491 26.39 6.16 19.83
N PRO A 492 26.89 6.06 18.59
CA PRO A 492 26.43 5.07 17.61
C PRO A 492 27.15 3.71 17.74
N LYS A 493 26.44 2.63 17.41
CA LYS A 493 27.08 1.34 17.03
C LYS A 493 26.43 0.73 15.79
N ASN A 494 27.25 0.58 14.75
CA ASN A 494 26.99 -0.27 13.59
C ASN A 494 26.96 -1.75 14.00
N ALA A 495 25.91 -2.48 13.59
CA ALA A 495 25.94 -3.94 13.43
C ALA A 495 24.74 -4.47 12.60
N GLY A 496 24.47 -3.88 11.42
CA GLY A 496 23.46 -4.40 10.50
C GLY A 496 24.00 -5.53 9.62
N ARG A 497 23.85 -6.79 10.05
CA ARG A 497 24.15 -7.98 9.21
C ARG A 497 22.85 -8.47 8.55
N HIS A 498 22.89 -8.72 7.23
CA HIS A 498 21.75 -9.21 6.47
C HIS A 498 21.15 -10.52 7.03
N HIS A 499 19.82 -10.62 7.16
CA HIS A 499 18.98 -11.56 6.36
C HIS A 499 17.46 -11.36 6.58
N TYR A 500 16.70 -11.56 5.50
CA TYR A 500 15.24 -11.66 5.30
C TYR A 500 14.29 -11.78 6.51
N ARG A 501 13.10 -11.12 6.44
CA ARG A 501 11.82 -11.74 5.97
C ARG A 501 10.55 -10.90 6.23
N SER A 502 9.75 -10.73 5.16
CA SER A 502 8.31 -10.36 5.02
C SER A 502 7.50 -9.71 6.17
N HIS A 503 6.79 -8.63 5.80
CA HIS A 503 5.64 -8.03 6.49
C HIS A 503 4.52 -9.01 6.85
N LEU A 504 3.75 -8.68 7.90
CA LEU A 504 2.29 -8.75 7.87
C LEU A 504 1.65 -7.77 8.86
N VAL A 505 0.56 -7.14 8.41
CA VAL A 505 -0.11 -5.98 9.03
C VAL A 505 -1.07 -6.40 10.15
N LYS A 506 -1.30 -5.50 11.10
CA LYS A 506 -2.49 -5.49 11.95
C LYS A 506 -3.09 -4.09 11.95
N ASP A 507 -4.39 -4.02 11.78
CA ASP A 507 -5.18 -2.84 12.13
C ASP A 507 -6.32 -3.19 13.10
N HIS A 508 -6.78 -2.15 13.78
CA HIS A 508 -7.75 -2.10 14.90
C HIS A 508 -9.23 -2.07 14.40
N PRO A 509 -10.26 -1.85 15.26
CA PRO A 509 -10.51 -2.32 16.63
C PRO A 509 -11.96 -2.87 16.87
N PHE A 510 -12.19 -3.34 18.10
CA PHE A 510 -13.45 -3.73 18.74
C PHE A 510 -14.75 -2.99 18.38
N GLN A 511 -15.82 -3.79 18.16
CA GLN A 511 -17.07 -3.67 18.93
C GLN A 511 -17.88 -4.99 18.92
N ILE A 512 -18.83 -5.12 19.88
CA ILE A 512 -19.94 -6.11 19.94
C ILE A 512 -19.64 -7.55 20.47
N PHE A 513 -20.30 -7.84 21.61
CA PHE A 513 -20.74 -9.13 22.17
C PHE A 513 -19.78 -10.10 22.92
N ARG A 514 -19.88 -9.97 24.26
CA ARG A 514 -20.27 -11.02 25.25
C ARG A 514 -20.64 -12.42 24.69
N LEU A 515 -20.28 -13.46 25.47
CA LEU A 515 -20.66 -14.90 25.36
C LEU A 515 -19.72 -15.83 24.57
N TYR A 516 -18.52 -16.06 25.12
CA TYR A 516 -17.84 -17.35 24.94
C TYR A 516 -18.44 -18.41 25.87
N HIS A 517 -19.50 -19.08 25.40
CA HIS A 517 -19.81 -20.45 25.85
C HIS A 517 -19.45 -21.39 24.70
N HIS A 518 -18.44 -22.25 24.91
CA HIS A 518 -18.12 -23.32 23.96
C HIS A 518 -19.32 -24.26 23.84
N ASN A 519 -19.85 -24.40 22.62
CA ASN A 519 -21.01 -25.23 22.34
C ASN A 519 -20.57 -26.47 21.54
N PRO A 520 -20.45 -27.67 22.18
CA PRO A 520 -19.81 -28.84 21.57
C PRO A 520 -20.56 -29.43 20.37
N THR A 521 -21.82 -29.06 20.18
CA THR A 521 -22.68 -29.48 19.06
C THR A 521 -22.14 -29.09 17.67
N LYS A 522 -21.41 -27.98 17.54
CA LYS A 522 -20.86 -27.54 16.24
C LYS A 522 -19.65 -28.36 15.76
N MET A 523 -18.88 -28.95 16.68
CA MET A 523 -17.81 -29.90 16.34
C MET A 523 -18.39 -31.22 15.84
N ALA A 524 -19.37 -31.77 16.55
CA ALA A 524 -20.06 -33.01 16.18
C ALA A 524 -20.69 -32.92 14.77
N ALA A 525 -21.46 -31.85 14.51
CA ALA A 525 -22.10 -31.65 13.20
C ALA A 525 -21.12 -31.50 12.03
N ASN A 526 -19.90 -31.01 12.28
CA ASN A 526 -18.84 -30.98 11.26
C ASN A 526 -18.17 -32.36 11.08
N GLN A 527 -17.93 -33.10 12.16
CA GLN A 527 -17.40 -34.46 12.07
C GLN A 527 -18.38 -35.39 11.33
N GLU A 528 -19.68 -35.34 11.63
CA GLU A 528 -20.70 -36.09 10.89
C GLU A 528 -20.73 -35.75 9.39
N LYS A 529 -20.59 -34.47 9.03
CA LYS A 529 -20.50 -34.06 7.61
C LYS A 529 -19.26 -34.60 6.92
N TYR A 530 -18.10 -34.63 7.60
CA TYR A 530 -16.89 -35.24 7.05
C TYR A 530 -17.00 -36.76 6.91
N ILE A 531 -17.61 -37.44 7.90
CA ILE A 531 -17.87 -38.88 7.86
C ILE A 531 -18.84 -39.24 6.72
N MET A 532 -19.98 -38.54 6.60
CA MET A 532 -20.92 -38.74 5.48
C MET A 532 -20.28 -38.50 4.11
N LYS A 533 -19.41 -37.49 3.98
CA LYS A 533 -18.71 -37.21 2.73
C LYS A 533 -17.68 -38.30 2.39
N ALA A 534 -17.00 -38.84 3.40
CA ALA A 534 -16.06 -39.95 3.23
C ALA A 534 -16.79 -41.26 2.85
N THR A 535 -17.90 -41.60 3.51
CA THR A 535 -18.68 -42.80 3.18
C THR A 535 -19.33 -42.70 1.81
N PHE A 536 -19.81 -41.52 1.40
CA PHE A 536 -20.33 -41.30 0.05
C PHE A 536 -19.27 -41.47 -1.03
N LEU A 537 -18.07 -40.91 -0.85
CA LEU A 537 -16.95 -41.07 -1.78
C LEU A 537 -16.48 -42.53 -1.87
N HIS A 538 -16.37 -43.22 -0.73
CA HIS A 538 -16.03 -44.65 -0.71
C HIS A 538 -17.11 -45.51 -1.39
N GLY A 539 -18.40 -45.19 -1.20
CA GLY A 539 -19.51 -45.85 -1.90
C GLY A 539 -19.44 -45.65 -3.42
N LEU A 540 -19.13 -44.43 -3.88
CA LEU A 540 -18.97 -44.12 -5.29
C LEU A 540 -17.80 -44.91 -5.92
N GLN A 541 -16.69 -45.02 -5.20
CA GLN A 541 -15.48 -45.71 -5.66
C GLN A 541 -15.69 -47.23 -5.71
N VAL A 542 -16.41 -47.82 -4.75
CA VAL A 542 -16.82 -49.24 -4.78
C VAL A 542 -17.82 -49.49 -5.92
N TYR A 543 -18.77 -48.59 -6.17
CA TYR A 543 -19.71 -48.71 -7.29
C TYR A 543 -18.99 -48.70 -8.64
N GLN A 544 -18.02 -47.79 -8.83
CA GLN A 544 -17.19 -47.74 -10.04
C GLN A 544 -16.33 -49.01 -10.21
N ALA A 545 -15.72 -49.52 -9.13
CA ALA A 545 -14.95 -50.76 -9.15
C ALA A 545 -15.82 -51.98 -9.55
N ASN A 546 -17.02 -52.10 -8.98
CA ASN A 546 -17.96 -53.17 -9.31
C ASN A 546 -18.44 -53.08 -10.76
N ASN A 547 -18.77 -51.88 -11.27
CA ASN A 547 -19.14 -51.72 -12.68
C ASN A 547 -17.97 -52.07 -13.62
N ALA A 548 -16.74 -51.70 -13.29
CA ALA A 548 -15.55 -52.09 -14.06
C ALA A 548 -15.32 -53.61 -14.05
N ALA A 549 -15.56 -54.28 -12.91
CA ALA A 549 -15.50 -55.74 -12.81
C ALA A 549 -16.58 -56.43 -13.65
N VAL A 550 -17.83 -55.96 -13.59
CA VAL A 550 -18.95 -56.49 -14.41
C VAL A 550 -18.69 -56.28 -15.90
N MET A 551 -18.14 -55.13 -16.32
CA MET A 551 -17.77 -54.88 -17.72
C MET A 551 -16.63 -55.80 -18.17
N LYS A 552 -15.60 -56.02 -17.35
CA LYS A 552 -14.54 -57.01 -17.64
C LYS A 552 -15.10 -58.43 -17.76
N PHE A 553 -16.01 -58.83 -16.89
CA PHE A 553 -16.65 -60.15 -16.92
C PHE A 553 -17.53 -60.33 -18.18
N LYS A 554 -18.29 -59.29 -18.58
CA LYS A 554 -19.05 -59.28 -19.84
C LYS A 554 -18.14 -59.36 -21.06
N CYS A 555 -17.03 -58.62 -21.10
CA CYS A 555 -16.04 -58.73 -22.18
C CYS A 555 -15.42 -60.13 -22.25
N PHE A 556 -15.09 -60.72 -21.10
CA PHE A 556 -14.55 -62.09 -21.03
C PHE A 556 -15.56 -63.12 -21.56
N LEU A 557 -16.82 -63.07 -21.11
CA LEU A 557 -17.91 -63.88 -21.63
C LEU A 557 -18.10 -63.71 -23.15
N TYR A 558 -18.09 -62.48 -23.66
CA TYR A 558 -18.24 -62.21 -25.09
C TYR A 558 -17.08 -62.82 -25.90
N ILE A 559 -15.84 -62.68 -25.43
CA ILE A 559 -14.66 -63.29 -26.04
C ILE A 559 -14.74 -64.82 -25.98
N SER A 560 -15.08 -65.41 -24.83
CA SER A 560 -15.24 -66.86 -24.70
C SER A 560 -16.33 -67.43 -25.61
N ILE A 561 -17.48 -66.75 -25.73
CA ILE A 561 -18.56 -67.14 -26.65
C ILE A 561 -18.10 -67.02 -28.11
N TYR A 562 -17.33 -65.97 -28.46
CA TYR A 562 -16.80 -65.80 -29.81
C TYR A 562 -15.81 -66.91 -30.19
N TYR A 563 -14.85 -67.23 -29.30
CA TYR A 563 -13.91 -68.33 -29.51
C TYR A 563 -14.59 -69.71 -29.50
N PHE A 564 -15.61 -69.93 -28.67
CA PHE A 564 -16.37 -71.19 -28.66
C PHE A 564 -17.11 -71.39 -29.98
N ASN A 565 -17.80 -70.37 -30.50
CA ASN A 565 -18.45 -70.43 -31.80
C ASN A 565 -17.47 -70.61 -32.97
N TYR A 566 -16.28 -69.99 -32.89
CA TYR A 566 -15.24 -70.15 -33.91
C TYR A 566 -14.64 -71.57 -33.90
N SER A 567 -14.42 -72.13 -32.71
CA SER A 567 -13.95 -73.51 -32.55
C SER A 567 -14.99 -74.53 -33.02
N PHE A 568 -16.26 -74.36 -32.64
CA PHE A 568 -17.36 -75.24 -33.05
C PHE A 568 -17.59 -75.25 -34.57
N LYS A 569 -17.41 -74.10 -35.25
CA LYS A 569 -17.41 -74.01 -36.72
C LYS A 569 -16.18 -74.66 -37.37
N ALA A 570 -15.05 -74.74 -36.69
CA ALA A 570 -13.87 -75.44 -37.19
C ALA A 570 -14.01 -76.97 -37.06
N THR A 571 -14.69 -77.48 -36.03
CA THR A 571 -14.93 -78.92 -35.83
C THR A 571 -16.07 -79.49 -36.68
N THR A 572 -16.88 -78.65 -37.34
CA THR A 572 -17.95 -79.07 -38.27
C THR A 572 -17.52 -79.01 -39.75
N PHE A 573 -16.23 -78.76 -40.00
CA PHE A 573 -15.63 -78.68 -41.35
C PHE A 573 -14.52 -79.73 -41.58
N PHE A 574 -14.46 -80.75 -40.71
CA PHE A 574 -13.69 -81.99 -40.81
C PHE A 574 -14.65 -83.17 -40.59
#